data_AF-X1M3Q5-F1
#
_entry.id   AF-X1M3Q5-F1
#
_cell.length_a   1.000
_cell.length_b   1.000
_cell.length_c   1.000
_cell.angle_alpha   90.00
_cell.angle_beta   90.00
_cell.angle_gamma   90.00
#
_symmetry.space_group_name_H-M   'P 1'
#
loop_
_entity.id
_entity.type
_entity.pdbx_description
1 polymer ?
#
loop_
_entity_poly.entity_id
_entity_poly.type
_entity_poly.pdbx_seq_one_letter_code
_entity_poly.pdbx_strand_id
1 'polypeptide(L)' 'KAGDEKWSRKASTRGVANWGPGVSEAAGDYAAGFAPYQAAIAATVLPPRYARRDPRNLARVKAIVDALIAKKESLMGK' A
#
# COMPACT_ATOMS: atom_id res chain seq x y z
N LYS A 1 -19.75 -15.20 17.58
CA LYS A 1 -18.31 -15.11 17.25
C LYS A 1 -18.15 -14.34 15.93
N ALA A 2 -16.99 -13.74 15.66
CA ALA A 2 -16.69 -13.33 14.28
C ALA A 2 -16.68 -14.59 13.41
N GLY A 3 -17.50 -14.63 12.34
CA GLY A 3 -17.72 -15.82 11.51
C GLY A 3 -19.12 -16.46 11.60
N ASP A 4 -20.03 -15.97 12.44
CA ASP A 4 -21.40 -16.50 12.52
C ASP A 4 -22.20 -16.18 11.23
N GLU A 5 -23.28 -16.93 10.97
CA GLU A 5 -24.20 -16.73 9.83
C GLU A 5 -24.70 -15.28 9.70
N LYS A 6 -24.87 -14.58 10.84
CA LYS A 6 -25.22 -13.16 10.89
C LYS A 6 -24.17 -12.25 10.23
N TRP A 7 -22.88 -12.55 10.42
CA TRP A 7 -21.79 -11.81 9.76
C TRP A 7 -21.79 -12.10 8.26
N SER A 8 -21.84 -13.39 7.89
CA SER A 8 -21.85 -13.83 6.49
C SER A 8 -23.00 -13.18 5.71
N ARG A 9 -24.22 -13.20 6.27
CA ARG A 9 -25.40 -12.57 5.67
C ARG A 9 -25.23 -11.07 5.48
N LYS A 10 -24.66 -10.35 6.45
CA LYS A 10 -24.41 -8.90 6.34
C LYS A 10 -23.32 -8.57 5.32
N ALA A 11 -22.26 -9.38 5.24
CA ALA A 11 -21.20 -9.21 4.26
C ALA A 11 -21.71 -9.41 2.83
N SER A 12 -22.44 -10.50 2.57
CA SER A 12 -22.96 -10.82 1.23
C SER A 12 -24.12 -9.94 0.77
N THR A 13 -24.79 -9.22 1.68
CA THR A 13 -25.89 -8.30 1.31
C THR A 13 -25.42 -6.84 1.35
N ARG A 14 -25.27 -6.29 2.55
CA ARG A 14 -24.89 -4.89 2.77
C ARG A 14 -23.47 -4.60 2.33
N GLY A 15 -22.55 -5.54 2.56
CA GLY A 15 -21.15 -5.39 2.14
C GLY A 15 -21.04 -5.22 0.62
N VAL A 16 -21.72 -6.07 -0.15
CA VAL A 16 -21.74 -5.98 -1.62
C VAL A 16 -22.34 -4.67 -2.11
N ALA A 17 -23.48 -4.26 -1.54
CA ALA A 17 -24.15 -3.01 -1.93
C ALA A 17 -23.30 -1.76 -1.63
N ASN A 18 -22.57 -1.76 -0.51
CA ASN A 18 -21.78 -0.60 -0.08
C ASN A 18 -20.40 -0.55 -0.75
N TRP A 19 -19.87 -1.67 -1.24
CA TRP A 19 -18.48 -1.75 -1.71
C TRP A 19 -18.23 -0.86 -2.95
N GLY A 20 -19.09 -0.95 -3.98
CA GLY A 20 -18.90 -0.18 -5.22
C GLY A 20 -18.90 1.35 -5.01
N PRO A 21 -19.95 1.92 -4.39
CA PRO A 21 -19.99 3.34 -4.03
C PRO A 21 -18.83 3.73 -3.12
N GLY A 22 -18.53 2.93 -2.08
CA GLY A 22 -17.44 3.21 -1.16
C GLY A 22 -16.05 3.25 -1.81
N VAL A 23 -15.78 2.37 -2.78
CA VAL A 23 -14.54 2.42 -3.58
C VAL A 23 -14.47 3.69 -4.42
N SER A 24 -15.59 4.08 -5.02
CA SER A 24 -15.66 5.28 -5.87
C SER A 24 -15.46 6.56 -5.06
N GLU A 25 -16.09 6.64 -3.88
CA GLU A 25 -15.96 7.77 -2.94
C GLU A 25 -14.52 7.87 -2.40
N ALA A 26 -13.92 6.75 -2.00
CA ALA A 26 -12.57 6.73 -1.43
C ALA A 26 -11.43 6.88 -2.47
N ALA A 27 -11.74 6.87 -3.77
CA ALA A 27 -10.72 6.90 -4.82
C ALA A 27 -9.82 8.15 -4.73
N GLY A 28 -10.41 9.32 -4.46
CA GLY A 28 -9.69 10.58 -4.30
C GLY A 28 -8.78 10.57 -3.07
N ASP A 29 -9.31 10.14 -1.92
CA ASP A 29 -8.56 10.04 -0.67
C ASP A 29 -7.40 9.06 -0.76
N TYR A 30 -7.64 7.91 -1.40
CA TYR A 30 -6.58 6.93 -1.67
C TYR A 30 -5.48 7.52 -2.56
N ALA A 31 -5.86 8.18 -3.67
CA ALA A 31 -4.90 8.79 -4.58
C ALA A 31 -4.07 9.87 -3.87
N ALA A 32 -4.72 10.76 -3.10
CA ALA A 32 -4.05 11.80 -2.34
C ALA A 32 -3.13 11.24 -1.25
N GLY A 33 -3.58 10.20 -0.53
CA GLY A 33 -2.79 9.56 0.52
C GLY A 33 -1.59 8.75 -0.01
N PHE A 34 -1.73 8.15 -1.18
CA PHE A 34 -0.68 7.32 -1.80
C PHE A 34 0.29 8.13 -2.66
N ALA A 35 -0.14 9.23 -3.28
CA ALA A 35 0.68 10.04 -4.18
C ALA A 35 2.08 10.39 -3.64
N PRO A 36 2.25 10.78 -2.36
CA PRO A 36 3.58 11.10 -1.82
C PRO A 36 4.52 9.89 -1.80
N TYR A 37 4.00 8.68 -1.55
CA TYR A 37 4.78 7.44 -1.56
C TYR A 37 5.05 6.95 -2.97
N GLN A 38 4.09 7.10 -3.88
CA GLN A 38 4.28 6.83 -5.30
C GLN A 38 5.45 7.65 -5.84
N ALA A 39 5.49 8.96 -5.52
CA ALA A 39 6.56 9.85 -5.95
C ALA A 39 7.92 9.43 -5.37
N ALA A 40 7.97 9.01 -4.10
CA ALA A 40 9.19 8.52 -3.46
C ALA A 40 9.70 7.23 -4.13
N ILE A 41 8.81 6.28 -4.43
CA ILE A 41 9.16 5.04 -5.16
C ILE A 41 9.70 5.37 -6.55
N ALA A 42 9.01 6.25 -7.29
CA ALA A 42 9.42 6.64 -8.65
C ALA A 42 10.78 7.32 -8.69
N ALA A 43 11.12 8.10 -7.66
CA ALA A 43 12.41 8.76 -7.52
C ALA A 43 13.53 7.84 -6.98
N THR A 44 13.20 6.64 -6.49
CA THR A 44 14.19 5.76 -5.86
C THR A 44 15.12 5.15 -6.90
N VAL A 45 16.42 5.44 -6.77
CA VAL A 45 17.46 4.77 -7.57
C VAL A 45 17.75 3.40 -6.97
N LEU A 46 17.49 2.35 -7.75
CA LEU A 46 17.71 0.98 -7.30
C LEU A 46 19.15 0.53 -7.55
N PRO A 47 19.80 -0.15 -6.58
CA PRO A 47 21.09 -0.80 -6.79
C PRO A 47 21.06 -1.82 -7.94
N PRO A 48 22.23 -2.18 -8.51
CA PRO A 48 22.31 -3.18 -9.59
C PRO A 48 21.53 -4.45 -9.29
N ARG A 49 20.90 -5.01 -10.32
CA ARG A 49 20.19 -6.30 -10.24
C ARG A 49 21.16 -7.43 -10.55
N TYR A 50 21.18 -8.44 -9.70
CA TYR A 50 21.99 -9.64 -9.85
C TYR A 50 21.16 -10.84 -10.31
N ALA A 51 21.80 -12.00 -10.50
CA ALA A 51 21.13 -13.24 -10.89
C ALA A 51 19.96 -13.59 -9.96
N ARG A 52 19.00 -14.35 -10.48
CA ARG A 52 17.82 -14.79 -9.71
C ARG A 52 18.27 -15.50 -8.42
N ARG A 53 17.65 -15.15 -7.29
CA ARG A 53 17.96 -15.65 -5.92
C ARG A 53 19.33 -15.24 -5.36
N ASP A 54 20.08 -14.37 -6.03
CA ASP A 54 21.29 -13.78 -5.43
C ASP A 54 20.90 -12.92 -4.21
N PRO A 55 21.47 -13.18 -3.01
CA PRO A 55 21.14 -12.43 -1.78
C PRO A 55 21.33 -10.92 -1.90
N ARG A 56 22.25 -10.45 -2.76
CA ARG A 56 22.50 -9.02 -2.97
C ARG A 56 21.29 -8.28 -3.54
N ASN A 57 20.35 -8.98 -4.18
CA ASN A 57 19.10 -8.37 -4.63
C ASN A 57 18.22 -7.84 -3.49
N LEU A 58 18.42 -8.30 -2.25
CA LEU A 58 17.73 -7.76 -1.08
C LEU A 58 18.06 -6.28 -0.84
N ALA A 59 19.23 -5.80 -1.29
CA ALA A 59 19.58 -4.39 -1.21
C ALA A 59 18.60 -3.49 -1.98
N ARG A 60 17.98 -4.00 -3.06
CA ARG A 60 16.94 -3.28 -3.81
C ARG A 60 15.65 -3.15 -3.02
N VAL A 61 15.27 -4.18 -2.26
CA VAL A 61 14.12 -4.14 -1.35
C VAL A 61 14.39 -3.14 -0.23
N LYS A 62 15.60 -3.21 0.37
CA LYS A 62 16.02 -2.26 1.40
C LYS A 62 15.92 -0.81 0.91
N ALA A 63 16.41 -0.50 -0.29
CA ALA A 63 16.36 0.85 -0.85
C ALA A 63 14.93 1.41 -0.95
N ILE A 64 13.95 0.58 -1.36
CA ILE A 64 12.54 0.99 -1.40
C ILE A 64 11.99 1.21 0.01
N VAL A 65 12.29 0.31 0.95
CA VAL A 65 11.83 0.44 2.34
C VAL A 65 12.40 1.71 2.97
N ASP A 66 13.69 1.97 2.80
CA ASP A 66 14.34 3.19 3.31
C ASP A 66 13.67 4.45 2.73
N ALA A 67 13.37 4.48 1.42
CA ALA A 67 12.70 5.60 0.78
C ALA A 67 11.27 5.84 1.34
N LEU A 68 10.52 4.77 1.59
CA LEU A 68 9.18 4.87 2.17
C LEU A 68 9.21 5.34 3.64
N ILE A 69 10.17 4.86 4.43
CA ILE A 69 10.39 5.31 5.82
C ILE A 69 10.72 6.80 5.84
N ALA A 70 11.72 7.22 5.06
CA ALA A 70 12.12 8.63 4.97
C ALA A 70 10.95 9.51 4.54
N LYS A 71 10.13 9.02 3.58
CA LYS A 71 8.93 9.76 3.17
C LYS A 71 7.91 9.87 4.31
N LYS A 72 7.68 8.79 5.07
CA LYS A 72 6.76 8.81 6.21
C LYS A 72 7.24 9.78 7.29
N GLU A 73 8.52 9.77 7.63
CA GLU A 73 9.14 10.67 8.60
C GLU A 73 8.96 12.13 8.17
N SER A 74 9.24 12.44 6.90
CA SER A 74 9.03 13.79 6.34
C SER A 74 7.59 14.29 6.47
N LEU A 75 6.60 13.40 6.30
CA LEU A 75 5.18 13.73 6.45
C LEU A 75 4.77 13.89 7.92
N MET A 76 5.50 13.29 8.84
CA MET A 76 5.29 13.40 10.28
C MET A 76 6.06 14.58 10.92
N GLY A 77 6.91 15.27 10.16
CA GLY A 77 7.74 16.36 10.66
C GLY A 77 8.81 15.91 11.65
N LYS A 78 9.30 14.68 11.50
CA LYS A 78 10.42 14.10 12.26
C LYS A 78 11.65 14.07 11.38
#